data_AF-A0A6G2VW97-F1
#
_entry.id   AF-A0A6G2VW97-F1
#
_cell.length_a   1.000
_cell.length_b   1.000
_cell.length_c   1.000
_cell.angle_alpha   90.00
_cell.angle_beta   90.00
_cell.angle_gamma   90.00
#
_symmetry.space_group_name_H-M   'P 1'
#
loop_
_entity.id
_entity.type
_entity.pdbx_description
1 polymer ?
#
loop_
_entity_poly.entity_id
_entity_poly.type
_entity_poly.pdbx_seq_one_letter_code
_entity_poly.pdbx_strand_id
1 'polypeptide(L)'
;AKVVALRSKAIRALTGRGGMVSVSLGAEAVRERLQAWEGRLAVAAVNGPAVVVVSGDAEALDELLASCEADGVRARRVAVDYASHCS
;
A
#
# COMPACT_ATOMS: atom_id res chain seq x y z
N ALA A 1 2.00 -5.77 20.48
CA ALA A 1 1.04 -5.80 19.36
C ALA A 1 1.65 -6.62 18.22
N LYS A 2 1.06 -7.77 17.89
CA LYS A 2 1.64 -8.74 16.96
C LYS A 2 0.79 -8.73 15.68
N VAL A 3 1.07 -7.78 14.78
CA VAL A 3 0.42 -7.73 13.46
C VAL A 3 1.39 -8.31 12.46
N VAL A 4 1.26 -9.61 12.21
CA VAL A 4 2.01 -10.32 11.16
C VAL A 4 1.16 -10.19 9.89
N ALA A 5 1.55 -9.28 9.00
CA ALA A 5 0.92 -9.15 7.70
C ALA A 5 1.89 -9.62 6.61
N LEU A 6 1.72 -10.88 6.23
CA LEU A 6 1.87 -11.41 4.87
C LEU A 6 3.05 -10.85 4.05
N ARG A 7 4.28 -11.16 4.46
CA ARG A 7 5.53 -10.99 3.67
C ARG A 7 5.43 -11.56 2.24
N SER A 8 4.47 -12.44 1.98
CA SER A 8 4.35 -13.21 0.75
C SER A 8 3.19 -12.80 -0.17
N LYS A 9 2.21 -12.01 0.27
CA LYS A 9 1.08 -11.62 -0.60
C LYS A 9 1.38 -10.39 -1.47
N ALA A 10 2.28 -9.53 -1.01
CA ALA A 10 2.82 -8.42 -1.79
C ALA A 10 3.60 -8.88 -3.04
N ILE A 11 4.22 -10.07 -2.99
CA ILE A 11 5.09 -10.58 -4.06
C ILE A 11 4.29 -10.97 -5.31
N ARG A 12 3.03 -11.41 -5.18
CA ARG A 12 2.21 -11.85 -6.32
C ARG A 12 1.54 -10.72 -7.12
N ALA A 13 1.43 -9.51 -6.57
CA ALA A 13 0.85 -8.37 -7.28
C ALA A 13 1.87 -7.67 -8.23
N LEU A 14 3.15 -8.02 -8.13
CA LEU A 14 4.27 -7.32 -8.76
C LEU A 14 4.68 -7.86 -10.13
N THR A 15 3.91 -8.76 -10.74
CA THR A 15 4.08 -9.06 -12.17
C THR A 15 3.53 -7.90 -13.02
N GLY A 16 4.25 -6.77 -12.99
CA GLY A 16 4.36 -5.80 -14.08
C GLY A 16 3.35 -4.65 -14.16
N ARG A 17 2.34 -4.52 -13.29
CA ARG A 17 1.31 -3.47 -13.44
C ARG A 17 0.92 -2.69 -12.18
N GLY A 18 1.46 -3.05 -11.02
CA GLY A 18 1.09 -2.44 -9.73
C GLY A 18 2.28 -1.98 -8.90
N GLY A 19 2.00 -1.24 -7.82
CA GLY A 19 2.99 -0.73 -6.88
C GLY A 19 2.59 -0.91 -5.43
N MET A 20 3.32 -0.25 -4.53
CA MET A 20 2.97 -0.18 -3.10
C MET A 20 3.16 1.23 -2.54
N VAL A 21 2.30 1.61 -1.59
CA VAL A 21 2.34 2.87 -0.85
C VAL A 21 2.22 2.58 0.64
N SER A 22 3.08 3.21 1.45
CA SER A 22 2.98 3.20 2.91
C SER A 22 2.21 4.44 3.36
N VAL A 23 1.12 4.23 4.09
CA VAL A 23 0.24 5.27 4.65
C VAL A 23 0.39 5.29 6.17
N SER A 24 0.58 6.47 6.74
CA SER A 24 0.69 6.70 8.18
C SER A 24 -0.69 6.82 8.85
N LEU A 25 -1.55 5.83 8.65
CA LEU A 25 -2.88 5.71 9.26
C LEU A 25 -3.11 4.31 9.82
N GLY A 26 -4.12 4.18 10.68
CA GLY A 26 -4.56 2.88 11.17
C GLY A 26 -5.26 2.04 10.11
N ALA A 27 -5.27 0.72 10.31
CA ALA A 27 -5.82 -0.22 9.33
C ALA A 27 -7.29 0.05 8.97
N GLU A 28 -8.14 0.38 9.94
CA GLU A 28 -9.55 0.69 9.68
C GLU A 28 -9.72 1.95 8.83
N ALA A 29 -9.06 3.05 9.22
CA ALA A 29 -9.11 4.30 8.46
C ALA A 29 -8.59 4.14 7.02
N VAL A 30 -7.55 3.30 6.83
CA VAL A 30 -7.10 2.97 5.47
C VAL A 30 -8.16 2.16 4.73
N ARG A 31 -8.76 1.13 5.34
CA ARG A 31 -9.80 0.33 4.67
C ARG A 31 -11.01 1.16 4.25
N GLU A 32 -11.46 2.09 5.09
CA GLU A 32 -12.54 3.04 4.74
C GLU A 32 -12.16 3.89 3.53
N ARG A 33 -10.95 4.46 3.51
CA ARG A 33 -10.44 5.23 2.36
C ARG A 33 -10.38 4.38 1.09
N LEU A 34 -9.92 3.12 1.19
CA LEU A 34 -9.79 2.23 0.04
C LEU A 34 -11.13 1.86 -0.63
N GLN A 35 -12.27 2.11 0.01
CA GLN A 35 -13.59 1.89 -0.62
C GLN A 35 -13.77 2.72 -1.90
N ALA A 36 -13.14 3.89 -2.01
CA ALA A 36 -13.16 4.69 -3.24
C ALA A 36 -12.43 4.04 -4.43
N TRP A 37 -11.58 3.03 -4.16
CA TRP A 37 -10.81 2.29 -5.15
C TRP A 37 -11.07 0.79 -5.08
N GLU A 38 -12.30 0.39 -4.77
CA GLU A 38 -12.70 -1.01 -4.62
C GLU A 38 -12.24 -1.85 -5.83
N GLY A 39 -11.47 -2.90 -5.57
CA GLY A 39 -10.91 -3.78 -6.61
C GLY A 39 -9.61 -3.31 -7.27
N ARG A 40 -9.23 -2.02 -7.14
CA ARG A 40 -7.97 -1.46 -7.67
C ARG A 40 -6.87 -1.39 -6.62
N LEU A 41 -7.24 -1.14 -5.35
CA LEU A 41 -6.32 -1.04 -4.21
C LEU A 41 -6.71 -2.02 -3.09
N ALA A 42 -5.71 -2.55 -2.40
CA ALA A 42 -5.91 -3.41 -1.24
C ALA A 42 -4.81 -3.19 -0.19
N VAL A 43 -5.16 -3.44 1.08
CA VAL A 43 -4.16 -3.49 2.15
C VAL A 43 -3.23 -4.69 1.92
N ALA A 44 -1.96 -4.40 1.67
CA ALA A 44 -0.91 -5.40 1.51
C ALA A 44 -0.36 -5.86 2.86
N ALA A 45 -0.11 -4.89 3.76
CA ALA A 45 0.43 -5.15 5.08
C ALA A 45 0.01 -4.10 6.10
N VAL A 46 0.04 -4.46 7.38
CA VAL A 46 -0.13 -3.54 8.50
C VAL A 46 1.12 -3.68 9.36
N ASN A 47 2.03 -2.71 9.25
CA ASN A 47 3.33 -2.71 9.90
C ASN A 47 3.29 -2.12 11.32
N GLY A 48 2.18 -1.48 11.69
CA GLY A 48 1.95 -0.91 13.01
C GLY A 48 0.54 -0.35 13.16
N PRO A 49 0.17 0.13 14.37
CA PRO A 49 -1.16 0.67 14.64
C PRO A 49 -1.51 1.91 13.81
N ALA A 50 -0.50 2.61 13.28
CA ALA A 50 -0.65 3.76 12.39
C ALA A 50 0.26 3.66 11.15
N VAL A 51 0.62 2.44 10.73
CA VAL A 51 1.46 2.22 9.55
C VAL A 51 0.91 1.05 8.75
N VAL A 52 0.37 1.37 7.59
CA VAL A 52 -0.28 0.40 6.68
C VAL A 52 0.34 0.52 5.30
N VAL A 53 0.56 -0.61 4.65
CA VAL A 53 1.02 -0.68 3.26
C VAL A 53 -0.16 -1.08 2.39
N VAL A 54 -0.40 -0.32 1.34
CA VAL A 54 -1.40 -0.54 0.31
C VAL A 54 -0.68 -0.98 -0.96
N SER A 55 -1.24 -1.95 -1.68
CA SER A 55 -0.79 -2.38 -3.00
C SER A 55 -1.94 -2.32 -3.99
N GLY A 56 -1.63 -2.09 -5.26
CA GLY A 56 -2.63 -2.07 -6.31
C GLY A 56 -2.12 -1.40 -7.58
N ASP A 57 -3.05 -0.95 -8.41
CA ASP A 57 -2.75 -0.28 -9.68
C ASP A 57 -1.93 0.99 -9.49
N ALA A 58 -0.97 1.23 -10.39
CA ALA A 58 -0.07 2.38 -10.28
C ALA A 58 -0.80 3.72 -10.26
N GLU A 59 -1.82 3.89 -11.11
CA GLU A 59 -2.64 5.11 -11.19
C GLU A 59 -3.46 5.32 -9.92
N ALA A 60 -4.11 4.26 -9.42
CA ALA A 60 -4.89 4.34 -8.19
C ALA A 60 -4.01 4.68 -6.97
N LEU A 61 -2.75 4.22 -6.96
CA LEU A 61 -1.79 4.58 -5.92
C LEU A 61 -1.36 6.06 -6.00
N ASP A 62 -1.29 6.65 -7.20
CA ASP A 62 -1.06 8.09 -7.35
C ASP A 62 -2.25 8.91 -6.85
N GLU A 63 -3.47 8.49 -7.20
CA GLU A 63 -4.70 9.10 -6.67
C GLU A 63 -4.75 9.02 -5.13
N LEU A 64 -4.38 7.88 -4.55
CA LEU A 64 -4.31 7.69 -3.10
C LEU A 64 -3.28 8.64 -2.47
N LEU A 65 -2.11 8.81 -3.07
CA LEU A 65 -1.08 9.73 -2.58
C LEU A 65 -1.58 11.17 -2.57
N ALA A 66 -2.20 11.63 -3.66
CA ALA A 66 -2.76 12.96 -3.77
C ALA A 66 -3.90 13.18 -2.75
N SER A 67 -4.80 12.19 -2.58
CA SER A 67 -5.85 12.23 -1.56
C SER A 67 -5.28 12.29 -0.14
N CYS A 68 -4.23 11.52 0.15
CA CYS A 68 -3.57 11.57 1.44
C CYS A 68 -2.91 12.93 1.69
N GLU A 69 -2.23 13.49 0.69
CA GLU A 69 -1.59 14.80 0.78
C GLU A 69 -2.61 15.92 1.03
N ALA A 70 -3.74 15.90 0.32
CA ALA A 70 -4.84 16.85 0.51
C ALA A 70 -5.41 16.82 1.94
N ASP A 71 -5.44 15.64 2.56
CA ASP A 71 -5.92 15.46 3.94
C ASP A 71 -4.81 15.64 5.00
N GLY A 72 -3.60 16.02 4.60
CA GLY A 72 -2.44 16.15 5.50
C GLY A 72 -1.93 14.81 6.05
N VAL A 73 -2.34 13.70 5.45
CA VAL A 73 -1.92 12.34 5.79
C VAL A 73 -0.59 12.02 5.10
N ARG A 74 0.40 11.61 5.89
CA ARG A 74 1.67 11.16 5.34
C ARG A 74 1.49 9.83 4.60
N ALA A 75 1.72 9.85 3.30
CA ALA A 75 1.80 8.66 2.46
C ALA A 75 3.06 8.71 1.58
N ARG A 76 3.69 7.56 1.32
CA ARG A 76 4.90 7.47 0.49
C ARG A 76 4.89 6.22 -0.37
N ARG A 77 5.35 6.33 -1.63
CA ARG A 77 5.63 5.14 -2.45
C ARG A 77 6.68 4.27 -1.75
N VAL A 78 6.43 2.98 -1.70
CA VAL A 78 7.43 1.99 -1.31
C VAL A 78 8.13 1.60 -2.60
N ALA A 79 9.42 1.96 -2.73
CA ALA A 79 10.24 1.48 -3.82
C ALA A 79 10.30 -0.04 -3.71
N VAL A 80 9.55 -0.72 -4.57
CA VAL A 80 9.59 -2.17 -4.67
C VAL A 80 10.64 -2.51 -5.70
N ASP A 81 11.90 -2.23 -5.37
CA ASP A 81 13.02 -2.72 -6.14
C ASP A 81 13.06 -4.24 -5.97
N TYR A 82 12.42 -4.97 -6.88
CA TYR A 82 12.91 -6.30 -7.22
C TYR A 82 14.14 -6.16 -8.13
N ALA A 83 15.16 -5.47 -7.64
CA ALA A 83 16.54 -5.71 -8.03
C ALA A 83 17.12 -6.70 -7.02
N SER A 84 16.54 -7.89 -6.92
CA SER A 84 17.20 -9.02 -6.26
C SER A 84 17.56 -10.02 -7.34
N HIS A 85 18.83 -9.94 -7.76
CA HIS A 85 19.61 -11.07 -8.27
C HIS A 85 18.93 -11.94 -9.36
N CYS A 86 19.28 -11.68 -10.62
CA CYS A 86 19.47 -12.79 -11.54
C CYS A 86 20.83 -13.42 -11.17
N SER A 87 20.79 -14.54 -10.45
CA SER A 87 21.88 -15.53 -10.35
C SER A 87 21.29 -16.86 -9.95
#